data_AF-A0A5D2Q4T6-F1
#
_entry.id   AF-A0A5D2Q4T6-F1
#
_cell.length_a   1.000
_cell.length_b   1.000
_cell.length_c   1.000
_cell.angle_alpha   90.00
_cell.angle_beta   90.00
_cell.angle_gamma   90.00
#
_symmetry.space_group_name_H-M   'P 1'
#
loop_
_entity.id
_entity.type
_entity.pdbx_description
1 polymer ?
#
loop_
_entity_poly.entity_id
_entity_poly.type
_entity_poly.pdbx_seq_one_letter_code
_entity_poly.pdbx_strand_id
1 'polypeptide(L)'
;MVGKANTMPVISKLYCSSSQVVLAVRRRPHVVNGGGFVVMDCSQMVVFRVDGCGVLGTKGELVLRDGNGDALLLIRRKGGMVEALSIHKKWKGYSFDYEGSQKLVFTLKEPARSCLANNNAIRISTEPKSSSKQCEYGINGYFPDRKCSIIDSTGNVVAQVGVKKEVEELMASKDVYQVVVRPGIDQAFVFGVIAVLDYIYGESTRC
;
A
#
# COMPACT_ATOMS: atom_id res chain seq x y z
N MET A 1 27.18 -15.20 0.92
CA MET A 1 26.90 -14.07 1.83
C MET A 1 26.01 -13.09 1.09
N VAL A 2 24.71 -13.07 1.36
CA VAL A 2 23.80 -12.11 0.71
C VAL A 2 23.96 -10.78 1.43
N GLY A 3 24.46 -9.77 0.72
CA GLY A 3 24.60 -8.41 1.25
C GLY A 3 23.27 -7.91 1.78
N LYS A 4 23.25 -7.53 3.06
CA LYS A 4 22.09 -6.95 3.71
C LYS A 4 21.87 -5.57 3.10
N ALA A 5 20.98 -5.45 2.11
CA ALA A 5 20.51 -4.15 1.66
C ALA A 5 19.83 -3.49 2.86
N ASN A 6 20.53 -2.55 3.50
CA ASN A 6 20.07 -1.87 4.70
C ASN A 6 19.11 -0.75 4.27
N THR A 7 17.98 -1.13 3.68
CA THR A 7 16.91 -0.18 3.33
C THR A 7 16.31 0.33 4.63
N MET A 8 16.38 1.64 4.85
CA MET A 8 15.75 2.24 6.02
C MET A 8 14.22 2.04 5.95
N PRO A 9 13.55 1.77 7.08
CA PRO A 9 12.10 1.67 7.08
C PRO A 9 11.47 3.02 6.72
N VAL A 10 10.44 2.95 5.90
CA VAL A 10 9.68 4.14 5.50
C VAL A 10 8.84 4.64 6.67
N ILE A 11 8.15 3.73 7.37
CA ILE A 11 7.29 4.00 8.52
C ILE A 11 8.06 3.71 9.81
N SER A 12 8.32 2.44 10.11
CA SER A 12 8.95 2.02 11.38
C SER A 12 9.65 0.67 11.26
N LYS A 13 10.79 0.53 11.97
CA LYS A 13 11.51 -0.75 12.07
C LYS A 13 10.67 -1.85 12.72
N LEU A 14 9.65 -1.49 13.50
CA LEU A 14 8.74 -2.44 14.15
C LEU A 14 7.99 -3.31 13.13
N TYR A 15 7.77 -2.80 11.92
CA TYR A 15 7.07 -3.51 10.85
C TYR A 15 8.04 -4.16 9.85
N CYS A 16 9.34 -4.24 10.16
CA CYS A 16 10.34 -4.92 9.36
C CYS A 16 10.69 -6.28 9.97
N SER A 17 10.36 -7.38 9.28
CA SER A 17 10.78 -8.72 9.68
C SER A 17 12.17 -9.07 9.15
N SER A 18 12.95 -9.84 9.90
CA SER A 18 14.22 -10.40 9.42
C SER A 18 14.03 -11.55 8.43
N SER A 19 12.81 -12.07 8.33
CA SER A 19 12.42 -13.18 7.47
C SER A 19 11.28 -12.77 6.54
N GLN A 20 11.04 -13.57 5.50
CA GLN A 20 9.91 -13.34 4.61
C GLN A 20 8.59 -13.50 5.38
N VAL A 21 7.63 -12.61 5.13
CA VAL A 21 6.31 -12.65 5.76
C VAL A 21 5.26 -12.93 4.68
N VAL A 22 4.31 -13.80 4.97
CA VAL A 22 3.13 -14.06 4.14
C VAL A 22 1.91 -13.64 4.93
N LEU A 23 1.13 -12.71 4.37
CA LEU A 23 -0.05 -12.14 5.01
C LEU A 23 -1.27 -12.36 4.12
N ALA A 24 -2.39 -12.66 4.74
CA ALA A 24 -3.67 -12.83 4.08
C ALA A 24 -4.44 -11.50 4.11
N VAL A 25 -4.97 -11.09 2.97
CA VAL A 25 -5.82 -9.91 2.86
C VAL A 25 -7.23 -10.37 2.50
N ARG A 26 -8.18 -10.05 3.37
CA ARG A 26 -9.59 -10.30 3.09
C ARG A 26 -10.11 -9.21 2.16
N ARG A 27 -10.53 -9.60 0.96
CA ARG A 27 -11.26 -8.77 0.00
C ARG A 27 -12.52 -8.23 0.65
N ARG A 28 -12.95 -7.10 0.15
CA ARG A 28 -14.12 -6.41 0.67
C ARG A 28 -15.39 -7.06 0.15
N PRO A 29 -16.43 -7.17 0.99
CA PRO A 29 -17.76 -7.45 0.49
C PRO A 29 -18.23 -6.32 -0.42
N HIS A 30 -18.86 -6.65 -1.55
CA HIS A 30 -19.37 -5.66 -2.51
C HIS A 30 -20.34 -4.63 -1.90
N VAL A 31 -21.02 -4.98 -0.81
CA VAL A 31 -22.06 -4.14 -0.18
C VAL A 31 -21.53 -3.02 0.72
N VAL A 32 -20.25 -3.04 1.10
CA VAL A 32 -19.68 -2.03 2.02
C VAL A 32 -18.92 -0.97 1.21
N ASN A 33 -19.65 0.02 0.70
CA ASN A 33 -19.03 1.16 0.04
C ASN A 33 -18.14 1.94 1.03
N GLY A 34 -16.86 2.06 0.69
CA GLY A 34 -15.87 2.83 1.41
C GLY A 34 -15.27 2.17 2.67
N GLY A 35 -15.56 0.89 2.96
CA GLY A 35 -15.21 0.26 4.25
C GLY A 35 -13.72 -0.02 4.52
N GLY A 36 -12.88 -0.12 3.50
CA GLY A 36 -11.48 -0.56 3.63
C GLY A 36 -11.32 -2.09 3.73
N PHE A 37 -10.20 -2.61 4.22
CA PHE A 37 -9.91 -4.06 4.29
C PHE A 37 -9.08 -4.46 5.51
N VAL A 38 -9.00 -5.76 5.79
CA VAL A 38 -8.21 -6.32 6.91
C VAL A 38 -7.10 -7.23 6.41
N VAL A 39 -5.98 -7.19 7.12
CA VAL A 39 -4.78 -8.00 6.88
C VAL A 39 -4.55 -8.89 8.08
N MET A 40 -4.33 -10.18 7.83
CA MET A 40 -4.15 -11.21 8.85
C MET A 40 -2.83 -11.94 8.64
N ASP A 41 -2.24 -12.43 9.73
CA ASP A 41 -1.10 -13.34 9.69
C ASP A 41 -1.54 -14.81 9.45
N CYS A 42 -0.58 -15.73 9.50
CA CYS A 42 -0.85 -17.16 9.34
C CYS A 42 -1.68 -17.77 10.49
N SER A 43 -1.73 -17.10 11.65
CA SER A 43 -2.54 -17.48 12.80
C SER A 43 -3.96 -16.88 12.72
N GLN A 44 -4.30 -16.22 11.61
CA GLN A 44 -5.56 -15.49 11.40
C GLN A 44 -5.76 -14.30 12.34
N MET A 45 -4.68 -13.82 12.97
CA MET A 45 -4.71 -12.62 13.80
C MET A 45 -4.62 -11.37 12.92
N VAL A 46 -5.46 -10.37 13.21
CA VAL A 46 -5.43 -9.10 12.49
C VAL A 46 -4.15 -8.35 12.84
N VAL A 47 -3.32 -8.09 11.84
CA VAL A 47 -2.06 -7.34 11.99
C VAL A 47 -2.16 -5.92 11.45
N PHE A 48 -3.04 -5.69 10.46
CA PHE A 48 -3.35 -4.36 9.98
C PHE A 48 -4.82 -4.24 9.59
N ARG A 49 -5.35 -3.02 9.70
CA ARG A 49 -6.65 -2.62 9.16
C ARG A 49 -6.47 -1.37 8.30
N VAL A 50 -7.11 -1.35 7.15
CA VAL A 50 -7.25 -0.15 6.33
C VAL A 50 -8.68 0.32 6.46
N ASP A 51 -8.87 1.57 6.86
CA ASP A 51 -10.15 2.26 6.86
C ASP A 51 -10.23 3.15 5.60
N GLY A 52 -11.37 3.08 4.89
CA GLY A 52 -11.65 3.93 3.74
C GLY A 52 -12.69 5.01 4.04
N CYS A 53 -13.14 5.71 2.99
CA CYS A 53 -14.08 6.83 3.09
C CYS A 53 -15.45 6.49 3.73
N GLY A 54 -15.88 5.23 3.68
CA GLY A 54 -17.13 4.79 4.31
C GLY A 54 -17.02 4.68 5.83
N VAL A 55 -15.80 4.48 6.34
CA VAL A 55 -15.49 4.53 7.78
C VAL A 55 -15.13 5.95 8.20
N LEU A 56 -14.35 6.65 7.37
CA LEU A 56 -13.80 7.97 7.70
C LEU A 56 -14.74 9.13 7.37
N GLY A 57 -15.81 8.89 6.63
CA GLY A 57 -16.72 9.93 6.12
C GLY A 57 -16.12 10.86 5.06
N THR A 58 -14.86 10.66 4.67
CA THR A 58 -14.12 11.60 3.80
C THR A 58 -13.58 10.91 2.56
N LYS A 59 -13.99 11.39 1.39
CA LYS A 59 -13.54 10.87 0.09
C LYS A 59 -12.06 11.16 -0.14
N GLY A 60 -11.33 10.17 -0.63
CA GLY A 60 -9.92 10.31 -0.96
C GLY A 60 -8.99 10.27 0.26
N GLU A 61 -9.52 9.92 1.43
CA GLU A 61 -8.73 9.61 2.62
C GLU A 61 -8.77 8.12 2.93
N LEU A 62 -7.65 7.60 3.40
CA LEU A 62 -7.48 6.24 3.91
C LEU A 62 -6.65 6.31 5.20
N VAL A 63 -6.91 5.43 6.15
CA VAL A 63 -6.08 5.28 7.35
C VAL A 63 -5.63 3.82 7.47
N LEU A 64 -4.32 3.59 7.55
CA LEU A 64 -3.77 2.28 7.93
C LEU A 64 -3.57 2.27 9.45
N ARG A 65 -4.09 1.24 10.10
CA ARG A 65 -3.97 0.97 11.53
C ARG A 65 -3.26 -0.35 11.77
N ASP A 66 -2.62 -0.48 12.92
CA ASP A 66 -2.08 -1.76 13.38
C ASP A 66 -3.17 -2.69 13.94
N GLY A 67 -2.77 -3.84 14.48
CA GLY A 67 -3.66 -4.83 15.08
C GLY A 67 -4.38 -4.35 16.35
N ASN A 68 -3.84 -3.33 17.04
CA ASN A 68 -4.46 -2.73 18.22
C ASN A 68 -5.43 -1.60 17.87
N GLY A 69 -5.38 -1.11 16.62
CA GLY A 69 -6.23 -0.02 16.13
C GLY A 69 -5.55 1.35 16.09
N ASP A 70 -4.26 1.42 16.45
CA ASP A 70 -3.50 2.66 16.43
C ASP A 70 -3.20 3.08 14.99
N ALA A 71 -3.37 4.37 14.70
CA ALA A 71 -3.17 4.90 13.36
C ALA A 71 -1.68 5.01 13.01
N LEU A 72 -1.26 4.32 11.95
CA LEU A 72 0.12 4.31 11.46
C LEU A 72 0.35 5.28 10.30
N LEU A 73 -0.63 5.33 9.40
CA LEU A 73 -0.58 6.16 8.20
C LEU A 73 -1.92 6.82 7.94
N LEU A 74 -1.89 8.12 7.69
CA LEU A 74 -2.96 8.83 7.00
C LEU A 74 -2.56 8.99 5.53
N ILE A 75 -3.41 8.56 4.61
CA ILE A 75 -3.14 8.64 3.18
C ILE A 75 -4.20 9.51 2.54
N ARG A 76 -3.76 10.58 1.86
CA ARG A 76 -4.65 11.57 1.24
C ARG A 76 -4.39 11.66 -0.25
N ARG A 77 -5.48 11.61 -1.02
CA ARG A 77 -5.48 12.03 -2.41
C ARG A 77 -5.51 13.55 -2.44
N LYS A 78 -4.49 14.17 -3.03
CA LYS A 78 -4.58 15.60 -3.32
C LYS A 78 -5.59 15.80 -4.46
N GLY A 79 -6.49 16.77 -4.26
CA GLY A 79 -7.54 17.11 -5.22
C GLY A 79 -8.09 18.48 -4.88
N GLY A 80 -7.51 19.52 -5.46
CA GLY A 80 -7.95 20.91 -5.33
C GLY A 80 -7.76 21.68 -6.63
N MET A 81 -8.25 22.93 -6.71
CA MET A 81 -8.28 23.75 -7.93
C MET A 81 -6.93 23.86 -8.67
N VAL A 82 -5.80 23.74 -7.95
CA VAL A 82 -4.44 23.79 -8.53
C VAL A 82 -4.07 22.53 -9.32
N GLU A 83 -4.75 21.40 -9.10
CA GLU A 83 -4.51 20.12 -9.79
C GLU A 83 -5.52 19.82 -10.91
N ALA A 84 -6.52 20.69 -11.15
CA ALA A 84 -7.30 20.62 -12.39
C ALA A 84 -6.41 20.75 -13.65
N LEU A 85 -5.23 21.35 -13.48
CA LEU A 85 -4.15 21.47 -14.48
C LEU A 85 -3.10 20.35 -14.39
N SER A 86 -3.12 19.52 -13.33
CA SER A 86 -2.15 18.43 -13.14
C SER A 86 -2.65 17.17 -13.82
N ILE A 87 -1.88 16.70 -14.81
CA ILE A 87 -2.15 15.48 -15.59
C ILE A 87 -2.10 14.21 -14.70
N HIS A 88 -1.43 14.29 -13.55
CA HIS A 88 -1.25 13.17 -12.62
C HIS A 88 -1.85 13.49 -11.25
N LYS A 89 -2.76 12.63 -10.81
CA LYS A 89 -3.30 12.64 -9.44
C LYS A 89 -2.28 12.02 -8.49
N LYS A 90 -2.15 12.58 -7.29
CA LYS A 90 -1.15 12.14 -6.31
C LYS A 90 -1.80 11.73 -4.99
N TRP A 91 -1.25 10.67 -4.42
CA TRP A 91 -1.53 10.20 -3.08
C TRP A 91 -0.33 10.48 -2.20
N LYS A 92 -0.56 11.01 -1.01
CA LYS A 92 0.47 11.31 -0.03
C LYS A 92 0.19 10.53 1.25
N GLY A 93 1.17 9.74 1.68
CA GLY A 93 1.12 9.03 2.96
C GLY A 93 1.88 9.81 4.03
N TYR A 94 1.23 9.98 5.18
CA TYR A 94 1.74 10.71 6.33
C TYR A 94 1.81 9.77 7.53
N SER A 95 2.97 9.66 8.15
CA SER A 95 3.11 9.05 9.47
C SER A 95 2.88 10.11 10.56
N PHE A 96 2.71 9.67 11.79
CA PHE A 96 2.59 10.52 12.96
C PHE A 96 3.87 10.42 13.78
N ASP A 97 4.37 11.55 14.29
CA ASP A 97 5.36 11.53 15.37
C ASP A 97 4.69 11.41 16.74
N TYR A 98 5.49 11.44 17.80
CA TYR A 98 5.01 11.29 19.18
C TYR A 98 4.14 12.47 19.65
N GLU A 99 4.24 13.63 18.98
CA GLU A 99 3.39 14.81 19.21
C GLU A 99 2.11 14.77 18.36
N GLY A 100 1.94 13.73 17.52
CA GLY A 100 0.82 13.59 16.60
C GLY A 100 0.95 14.43 15.32
N SER A 101 2.10 15.07 15.10
CA SER A 101 2.34 15.88 13.91
C SER A 101 2.52 14.99 12.69
N GLN A 102 1.92 15.42 11.57
CA GLN A 102 1.93 14.67 10.32
C GLN A 102 3.25 14.88 9.57
N LYS A 103 3.96 13.78 9.30
CA LYS A 103 5.18 13.77 8.49
C LYS A 103 4.96 13.01 7.19
N LEU A 104 5.20 13.68 6.07
CA LEU A 104 5.15 13.02 4.76
C LEU A 104 6.22 11.92 4.69
N VAL A 105 5.82 10.71 4.30
CA VAL A 105 6.73 9.55 4.22
C VAL A 105 6.78 8.93 2.84
N PHE A 106 5.70 9.03 2.05
CA PHE A 106 5.72 8.66 0.64
C PHE A 106 4.72 9.47 -0.19
N THR A 107 5.00 9.54 -1.50
CA THR A 107 4.09 10.04 -2.53
C THR A 107 3.92 8.98 -3.62
N LEU A 108 2.68 8.62 -3.94
CA LEU A 108 2.34 7.75 -5.07
C LEU A 108 1.67 8.59 -6.17
N LYS A 109 2.15 8.45 -7.40
CA LYS A 109 1.58 9.11 -8.59
C LYS A 109 0.69 8.13 -9.35
N GLU A 110 -0.58 8.47 -9.53
CA GLU A 110 -1.48 7.73 -10.41
C GLU A 110 -0.97 7.80 -11.87
N PRO A 111 -1.30 6.80 -12.72
CA PRO A 111 -1.00 6.85 -14.14
C PRO A 111 -1.61 8.12 -14.76
N ALA A 112 -0.88 8.78 -15.66
CA ALA A 112 -1.45 9.87 -16.44
C ALA A 112 -2.62 9.34 -17.28
N ARG A 113 -3.71 10.11 -17.36
CA ARG A 113 -4.84 9.81 -18.27
C ARG A 113 -4.61 10.30 -19.70
N SER A 114 -3.39 10.73 -20.04
CA SER A 114 -3.09 11.38 -21.33
C SER A 114 -2.70 10.35 -22.38
N CYS A 115 -3.30 10.48 -23.57
CA CYS A 115 -3.02 9.67 -24.76
C CYS A 115 -1.60 9.86 -25.33
N LEU A 116 -0.83 10.84 -24.83
CA LEU A 116 0.46 11.27 -25.39
C LEU A 116 1.69 10.76 -24.62
N ALA A 117 1.51 10.23 -23.41
CA ALA A 117 2.61 9.74 -22.58
C ALA A 117 2.56 8.22 -22.50
N ASN A 118 3.56 7.55 -23.07
CA ASN A 118 3.64 6.09 -23.14
C ASN A 118 3.97 5.41 -21.79
N ASN A 119 3.79 6.11 -20.66
CA ASN A 119 4.24 5.67 -19.35
C ASN A 119 3.11 5.70 -18.32
N ASN A 120 2.27 4.66 -18.37
CA ASN A 120 1.12 4.45 -17.49
C ASN A 120 1.50 3.78 -16.16
N ALA A 121 2.77 3.79 -15.77
CA ALA A 121 3.23 3.09 -14.57
C ALA A 121 2.97 3.91 -13.30
N ILE A 122 2.44 3.24 -12.26
CA ILE A 122 2.37 3.81 -10.91
C ILE A 122 3.78 3.90 -10.34
N ARG A 123 4.15 5.09 -9.89
CA ARG A 123 5.45 5.37 -9.25
C ARG A 123 5.24 5.82 -7.81
N ILE A 124 6.04 5.29 -6.90
CA ILE A 124 6.06 5.67 -5.49
C ILE A 124 7.44 6.22 -5.16
N SER A 125 7.51 7.40 -4.54
CA SER A 125 8.73 8.00 -4.04
C SER A 125 8.64 8.17 -2.53
N THR A 126 9.66 7.77 -1.78
CA THR A 126 9.71 8.00 -0.32
C THR A 126 10.37 9.33 -0.01
N GLU A 127 10.04 9.90 1.15
CA GLU A 127 10.75 11.08 1.63
C GLU A 127 12.10 10.68 2.25
N PRO A 128 13.19 11.40 1.94
CA PRO A 128 14.51 11.12 2.52
C PRO A 128 14.52 11.40 4.03
N LYS A 129 15.16 10.54 4.82
CA LYS A 129 15.40 10.77 6.26
C LYS A 129 16.86 11.20 6.45
N SER A 130 17.07 12.48 6.78
CA SER A 130 18.28 13.12 7.35
C SER A 130 19.66 12.90 6.67
N SER A 131 19.77 12.04 5.65
CA SER A 131 20.99 11.72 4.88
C SER A 131 20.78 10.61 3.84
N SER A 132 19.65 9.88 3.88
CA SER A 132 19.34 8.84 2.90
C SER A 132 18.88 9.40 1.57
N LYS A 133 19.24 8.74 0.46
CA LYS A 133 18.63 9.03 -0.86
C LYS A 133 17.14 8.74 -0.83
N GLN A 134 16.37 9.51 -1.60
CA GLN A 134 14.98 9.17 -1.91
C GLN A 134 14.93 7.79 -2.57
N CYS A 135 14.08 6.90 -2.06
CA CYS A 135 13.85 5.60 -2.68
C CYS A 135 12.67 5.70 -3.64
N GLU A 136 12.81 5.08 -4.80
CA GLU A 136 11.73 4.94 -5.77
C GLU A 136 11.28 3.48 -5.84
N TYR A 137 9.97 3.30 -5.98
CA TYR A 137 9.33 2.02 -6.19
C TYR A 137 8.36 2.12 -7.36
N GLY A 138 8.12 0.98 -7.99
CA GLY A 138 7.15 0.82 -9.07
C GLY A 138 6.14 -0.28 -8.77
N ILE A 139 5.04 -0.28 -9.52
CA ILE A 139 4.12 -1.41 -9.59
C ILE A 139 4.34 -2.14 -10.91
N ASN A 140 4.59 -3.44 -10.85
CA ASN A 140 4.66 -4.32 -12.01
C ASN A 140 3.48 -5.30 -12.00
N GLY A 141 2.85 -5.53 -13.14
CA GLY A 141 1.65 -6.36 -13.28
C GLY A 141 0.32 -5.60 -13.06
N TYR A 142 -0.75 -6.34 -12.76
CA TYR A 142 -2.12 -5.81 -12.71
C TYR A 142 -2.80 -6.13 -11.36
N PHE A 143 -3.07 -5.08 -10.59
CA PHE A 143 -3.65 -5.20 -9.24
C PHE A 143 -5.09 -5.74 -9.20
N PRO A 144 -6.01 -5.37 -10.12
CA PRO A 144 -7.38 -5.92 -10.11
C PRO A 144 -7.43 -7.45 -10.11
N ASP A 145 -6.55 -8.09 -10.88
CA ASP A 145 -6.41 -9.56 -10.91
C ASP A 145 -5.63 -10.12 -9.72
N ARG A 146 -5.17 -9.24 -8.81
CA ARG A 146 -4.22 -9.54 -7.73
C ARG A 146 -2.97 -10.23 -8.26
N LYS A 147 -2.49 -9.81 -9.44
CA LYS A 147 -1.28 -10.34 -10.08
C LYS A 147 -0.30 -9.19 -10.31
N CYS A 148 0.20 -8.64 -9.23
CA CYS A 148 1.17 -7.53 -9.29
C CYS A 148 2.22 -7.61 -8.18
N SER A 149 3.31 -6.88 -8.36
CA SER A 149 4.39 -6.75 -7.39
C SER A 149 4.75 -5.28 -7.19
N ILE A 150 5.23 -4.97 -5.99
CA ILE A 150 5.94 -3.74 -5.70
C ILE A 150 7.41 -4.03 -5.96
N ILE A 151 8.04 -3.23 -6.82
CA ILE A 151 9.46 -3.36 -7.17
C ILE A 151 10.23 -2.13 -6.70
N ASP A 152 11.48 -2.31 -6.30
CA ASP A 152 12.38 -1.20 -6.00
C ASP A 152 12.98 -0.56 -7.27
N SER A 153 13.80 0.48 -7.09
CA SER A 153 14.44 1.21 -8.19
C SER A 153 15.42 0.37 -9.01
N THR A 154 15.83 -0.80 -8.52
CA THR A 154 16.70 -1.75 -9.23
C THR A 154 15.93 -2.87 -9.91
N GLY A 155 14.59 -2.87 -9.79
CA GLY A 155 13.72 -3.87 -10.38
C GLY A 155 13.54 -5.12 -9.52
N ASN A 156 14.05 -5.14 -8.28
CA ASN A 156 13.83 -6.27 -7.38
C ASN A 156 12.41 -6.21 -6.81
N VAL A 157 11.73 -7.35 -6.78
CA VAL A 157 10.45 -7.49 -6.08
C VAL A 157 10.68 -7.33 -4.58
N VAL A 158 9.97 -6.39 -3.95
CA VAL A 158 9.98 -6.18 -2.49
C VAL A 158 8.72 -6.72 -1.83
N ALA A 159 7.61 -6.74 -2.56
CA ALA A 159 6.37 -7.40 -2.16
C ALA A 159 5.63 -7.97 -3.37
N GLN A 160 5.08 -9.17 -3.24
CA GLN A 160 4.27 -9.84 -4.26
C GLN A 160 2.82 -9.91 -3.79
N VAL A 161 1.89 -9.45 -4.61
CA VAL A 161 0.45 -9.59 -4.41
C VAL A 161 -0.05 -10.74 -5.28
N GLY A 162 -0.82 -11.65 -4.68
CA GLY A 162 -1.55 -12.69 -5.39
C GLY A 162 -1.81 -13.94 -4.58
N VAL A 163 -2.46 -14.91 -5.19
CA VAL A 163 -2.71 -16.22 -4.59
C VAL A 163 -1.73 -17.20 -5.21
N LYS A 164 -1.04 -17.99 -4.39
CA LYS A 164 -0.35 -19.18 -4.93
C LYS A 164 -1.44 -20.12 -5.47
N LYS A 165 -1.28 -20.64 -6.68
CA LYS A 165 -2.28 -21.53 -7.31
C LYS A 165 -2.69 -22.68 -6.39
N GLU A 166 -1.72 -23.29 -5.72
CA GLU A 166 -1.92 -24.36 -4.73
C GLU A 166 -2.85 -23.95 -3.56
N VAL A 167 -2.79 -22.68 -3.17
CA VAL A 167 -3.61 -22.11 -2.09
C VAL A 167 -4.98 -21.68 -2.62
N GLU A 168 -5.05 -21.21 -3.87
CA GLU A 168 -6.29 -20.81 -4.54
C GLU A 168 -7.27 -21.99 -4.67
N GLU A 169 -6.75 -23.18 -4.96
CA GLU A 169 -7.52 -24.44 -5.03
C GLU A 169 -8.04 -24.92 -3.67
N LEU A 170 -7.37 -24.54 -2.58
CA LEU A 170 -7.72 -24.91 -1.21
C LEU A 170 -8.55 -23.84 -0.47
N MET A 171 -8.62 -22.62 -1.01
CA MET A 171 -9.35 -21.52 -0.38
C MET A 171 -10.86 -21.70 -0.59
N ALA A 172 -11.57 -21.88 0.52
CA ALA A 172 -13.03 -21.99 0.52
C ALA A 172 -13.75 -20.72 0.01
N SER A 173 -13.07 -19.55 -0.01
CA SER A 173 -13.61 -18.31 -0.56
C SER A 173 -12.63 -17.62 -1.50
N LYS A 174 -13.16 -17.09 -2.61
CA LYS A 174 -12.43 -16.23 -3.54
C LYS A 174 -12.16 -14.82 -2.98
N ASP A 175 -12.50 -14.61 -1.71
CA ASP A 175 -12.46 -13.33 -1.02
C ASP A 175 -11.16 -13.12 -0.24
N VAL A 176 -10.13 -13.94 -0.44
CA VAL A 176 -8.82 -13.75 0.18
C VAL A 176 -7.74 -13.75 -0.90
N TYR A 177 -6.74 -12.90 -0.73
CA TYR A 177 -5.49 -12.97 -1.49
C TYR A 177 -4.30 -12.83 -0.55
N GLN A 178 -3.12 -13.28 -0.99
CA GLN A 178 -1.91 -13.19 -0.17
C GLN A 178 -1.02 -12.03 -0.62
N VAL A 179 -0.25 -11.52 0.34
CA VAL A 179 0.83 -10.58 0.11
C VAL A 179 2.08 -11.17 0.75
N VAL A 180 3.10 -11.39 -0.07
CA VAL A 180 4.40 -11.89 0.36
C VAL A 180 5.37 -10.72 0.42
N VAL A 181 5.86 -10.40 1.61
CA VAL A 181 6.79 -9.29 1.85
C VAL A 181 8.19 -9.84 2.08
N ARG A 182 9.19 -9.32 1.36
CA ARG A 182 10.57 -9.79 1.51
C ARG A 182 11.18 -9.35 2.85
N PRO A 183 12.20 -10.07 3.35
CA PRO A 183 12.93 -9.68 4.55
C PRO A 183 13.40 -8.23 4.52
N GLY A 184 13.29 -7.53 5.65
CA GLY A 184 13.74 -6.15 5.84
C GLY A 184 12.81 -5.07 5.28
N ILE A 185 11.81 -5.45 4.48
CA ILE A 185 10.85 -4.49 3.92
C ILE A 185 9.81 -4.11 4.97
N ASP A 186 9.50 -2.81 5.04
CA ASP A 186 8.50 -2.25 5.93
C ASP A 186 7.09 -2.66 5.49
N GLN A 187 6.45 -3.52 6.29
CA GLN A 187 5.13 -4.06 5.99
C GLN A 187 4.05 -2.96 6.00
N ALA A 188 4.13 -1.98 6.91
CA ALA A 188 3.15 -0.90 6.97
C ALA A 188 3.22 -0.02 5.72
N PHE A 189 4.41 0.23 5.19
CA PHE A 189 4.58 0.89 3.89
C PHE A 189 3.94 0.08 2.75
N VAL A 190 4.20 -1.23 2.69
CA VAL A 190 3.61 -2.10 1.67
C VAL A 190 2.09 -2.04 1.70
N PHE A 191 1.46 -2.17 2.86
CA PHE A 191 -0.01 -2.09 2.96
C PHE A 191 -0.55 -0.67 2.75
N GLY A 192 0.21 0.37 3.04
CA GLY A 192 -0.13 1.74 2.65
C GLY A 192 -0.20 1.90 1.13
N VAL A 193 0.76 1.32 0.39
CA VAL A 193 0.72 1.30 -1.09
C VAL A 193 -0.47 0.48 -1.59
N ILE A 194 -0.69 -0.72 -1.04
CA ILE A 194 -1.83 -1.58 -1.41
C ILE A 194 -3.16 -0.89 -1.12
N ALA A 195 -3.28 -0.12 -0.03
CA ALA A 195 -4.47 0.67 0.28
C ALA A 195 -4.82 1.65 -0.84
N VAL A 196 -3.81 2.33 -1.39
CA VAL A 196 -4.00 3.25 -2.53
C VAL A 196 -4.38 2.49 -3.80
N LEU A 197 -3.72 1.36 -4.10
CA LEU A 197 -4.09 0.52 -5.25
C LEU A 197 -5.54 0.03 -5.16
N ASP A 198 -5.95 -0.42 -3.97
CA ASP A 198 -7.31 -0.86 -3.71
C ASP A 198 -8.30 0.31 -3.79
N TYR A 199 -7.93 1.55 -3.47
CA TYR A 199 -8.76 2.73 -3.76
C TYR A 199 -8.88 3.04 -5.26
N ILE A 200 -7.74 2.97 -5.98
CA ILE A 200 -7.71 3.28 -7.42
C ILE A 200 -8.52 2.25 -8.19
N TYR A 201 -8.42 0.97 -7.85
CA TYR A 201 -8.98 -0.13 -8.63
C TYR A 201 -10.18 -0.82 -7.99
N GLY A 202 -10.38 -0.69 -6.68
CA GLY A 202 -11.51 -1.24 -5.96
C GLY A 202 -12.70 -0.27 -6.00
N GLU A 203 -13.75 -0.67 -6.69
CA GLU A 203 -15.02 0.06 -6.77
C GLU A 203 -15.60 0.33 -5.37
N SER A 204 -15.49 -0.64 -4.45
CA SER A 204 -16.00 -0.57 -3.08
C SER A 204 -15.17 0.32 -2.12
N THR A 205 -14.11 1.01 -2.55
CA THR A 205 -13.45 2.07 -1.74
C THR A 205 -13.84 3.47 -2.16
N ARG A 206 -14.44 3.58 -3.34
CA ARG A 206 -14.71 4.86 -3.95
C ARG A 206 -16.08 5.33 -3.46
N CYS A 207 -16.04 6.18 -2.44
CA CYS A 207 -16.91 7.34 -2.44
C CYS A 207 -16.38 8.30 -3.52
#